data_AF-A0A4V5U043-F1
#
_entry.id   AF-A0A4V5U043-F1
#
_cell.length_a   1.000
_cell.length_b   1.000
_cell.length_c   1.000
_cell.angle_alpha   90.00
_cell.angle_beta   90.00
_cell.angle_gamma   90.00
#
_symmetry.space_group_name_H-M   'P 1'
#
loop_
_entity.id
_entity.type
_entity.pdbx_description
1 polymer ?
#
loop_
_entity_poly.entity_id
_entity_poly.type
_entity_poly.pdbx_seq_one_letter_code
_entity_poly.pdbx_strand_id
1 'polypeptide(L)'
;MDGEGPAMGEPEQPVVAAVPPRKRRHLRPLYGWLVVAAVVAALAVARWAGLGPTFLDTARVESDIAEQFEARYDVGVEVDCPRRMGVAEGREHECEAVTADDEELTIVLTITDEDEVVYTWEIE
;
A
#
# COMPACT_ATOMS: atom_id res chain seq x y z
N MET A 1 -12.69 -101.17 -24.78
CA MET A 1 -12.05 -100.71 -23.53
C MET A 1 -11.63 -99.26 -23.74
N ASP A 2 -12.54 -98.41 -24.18
CA ASP A 2 -13.71 -97.82 -23.48
C ASP A 2 -13.28 -96.58 -22.69
N GLY A 3 -13.91 -95.44 -22.96
CA GLY A 3 -13.74 -94.25 -22.14
C GLY A 3 -14.09 -92.92 -22.82
N GLU A 4 -15.39 -92.62 -22.87
CA GLU A 4 -16.01 -91.32 -23.14
C GLU A 4 -15.34 -90.12 -22.42
N GLY A 5 -15.47 -88.93 -23.01
CA GLY A 5 -15.22 -87.65 -22.33
C GLY A 5 -15.41 -86.42 -23.25
N PRO A 6 -16.47 -85.62 -23.10
CA PRO A 6 -16.89 -84.61 -24.06
C PRO A 6 -16.42 -83.18 -23.74
N ALA A 7 -16.74 -82.28 -24.68
CA ALA A 7 -17.22 -80.91 -24.45
C ALA A 7 -16.24 -79.78 -24.07
N MET A 8 -16.24 -78.81 -25.00
CA MET A 8 -16.53 -77.39 -24.78
C MET A 8 -15.44 -76.44 -24.25
N GLY A 9 -15.36 -75.32 -24.94
CA GLY A 9 -15.29 -74.01 -24.30
C GLY A 9 -14.03 -73.22 -24.61
N GLU A 10 -14.12 -72.32 -25.59
CA GLU A 10 -13.37 -71.07 -25.55
C GLU A 10 -13.65 -70.36 -24.22
N PRO A 11 -12.64 -69.72 -23.61
CA PRO A 11 -12.87 -68.52 -22.84
C PRO A 11 -12.20 -67.34 -23.53
N GLU A 12 -13.10 -66.56 -24.12
CA GLU A 12 -13.04 -65.17 -24.52
C GLU A 12 -12.01 -64.34 -23.73
N GLN A 13 -11.13 -63.64 -24.44
CA GLN A 13 -10.16 -62.72 -23.86
C GLN A 13 -10.87 -61.51 -23.24
N PRO A 14 -10.57 -61.11 -21.99
CA PRO A 14 -11.16 -59.92 -21.40
C PRO A 14 -10.55 -58.68 -22.06
N VAL A 15 -11.37 -57.96 -22.81
CA VAL A 15 -11.05 -56.64 -23.37
C VAL A 15 -10.90 -55.65 -22.21
N VAL A 16 -9.66 -55.29 -21.89
CA VAL A 16 -9.36 -54.37 -20.79
C VAL A 16 -9.72 -52.95 -21.25
N ALA A 17 -10.86 -52.44 -20.81
CA ALA A 17 -11.28 -51.06 -21.06
C ALA A 17 -10.32 -50.10 -20.33
N ALA A 18 -9.59 -49.28 -21.09
CA ALA A 18 -8.74 -48.23 -20.54
C ALA A 18 -9.60 -47.14 -19.89
N VAL A 19 -9.51 -47.00 -18.57
CA VAL A 19 -10.17 -45.93 -17.80
C VAL A 19 -9.40 -44.62 -18.05
N PRO A 20 -10.04 -43.53 -18.52
CA PRO A 20 -9.36 -42.26 -18.72
C PRO A 20 -8.90 -41.66 -17.38
N PRO A 21 -7.73 -40.99 -17.32
CA PRO A 21 -7.25 -40.37 -16.09
C PRO A 21 -8.21 -39.25 -15.67
N ARG A 22 -8.84 -39.40 -14.50
CA ARG A 22 -9.62 -38.33 -13.87
C ARG A 22 -8.72 -37.12 -13.64
N LYS A 23 -8.87 -36.09 -14.49
CA LYS A 23 -8.23 -34.78 -14.35
C LYS A 23 -8.59 -34.23 -12.97
N ARG A 24 -7.66 -34.36 -12.01
CA ARG A 24 -7.79 -33.80 -10.67
C ARG A 24 -7.91 -32.29 -10.84
N ARG A 25 -9.15 -31.78 -10.78
CA ARG A 25 -9.41 -30.34 -10.82
C ARG A 25 -8.66 -29.74 -9.63
N HIS A 26 -7.60 -29.01 -9.92
CA HIS A 26 -6.92 -28.17 -8.95
C HIS A 26 -7.96 -27.20 -8.38
N LEU A 27 -8.53 -27.53 -7.21
CA LEU A 27 -9.33 -26.64 -6.36
C LEU A 27 -8.44 -25.64 -5.58
N ARG A 28 -7.13 -25.67 -5.86
CA ARG A 28 -6.12 -24.80 -5.25
C ARG A 28 -6.08 -23.33 -5.75
N PRO A 29 -6.60 -22.91 -6.92
CA PRO A 29 -6.51 -21.50 -7.34
C PRO A 29 -7.53 -20.60 -6.63
N LEU A 30 -8.63 -21.15 -6.10
CA LEU A 30 -9.68 -20.36 -5.45
C LEU A 30 -9.27 -19.85 -4.07
N TYR A 31 -8.55 -20.67 -3.29
CA TYR A 31 -8.06 -20.25 -1.97
C TYR A 31 -6.99 -19.16 -2.06
N GLY A 32 -6.10 -19.26 -3.07
CA GLY A 32 -5.11 -18.21 -3.33
C GLY A 32 -5.76 -16.87 -3.65
N TRP A 33 -6.83 -16.89 -4.47
CA TRP A 33 -7.56 -15.66 -4.79
C TRP A 33 -8.31 -15.07 -3.59
N LEU A 34 -8.90 -15.90 -2.73
CA LEU A 34 -9.55 -15.45 -1.49
C LEU A 34 -8.57 -14.75 -0.53
N VAL A 35 -7.37 -15.31 -0.34
CA VAL A 35 -6.34 -14.69 0.50
C VAL A 35 -5.87 -13.37 -0.08
N VAL A 36 -5.62 -13.31 -1.40
CA VAL A 36 -5.24 -12.06 -2.07
C VAL A 36 -6.35 -11.01 -1.96
N ALA A 37 -7.60 -11.39 -2.19
CA ALA A 37 -8.75 -10.49 -2.06
C ALA A 37 -8.88 -9.94 -0.63
N ALA A 38 -8.70 -10.79 0.39
CA ALA A 38 -8.72 -10.37 1.78
C ALA A 38 -7.58 -9.38 2.12
N VAL A 39 -6.37 -9.63 1.61
CA VAL A 39 -5.22 -8.71 1.80
C VAL A 39 -5.48 -7.37 1.11
N VAL A 40 -5.99 -7.37 -0.12
CA VAL A 40 -6.33 -6.14 -0.85
C VAL A 40 -7.42 -5.35 -0.12
N ALA A 41 -8.46 -6.02 0.37
CA ALA A 41 -9.51 -5.39 1.16
C ALA A 41 -8.97 -4.79 2.47
N ALA A 42 -8.10 -5.52 3.18
CA ALA A 42 -7.46 -5.02 4.40
C ALA A 42 -6.60 -3.77 4.13
N LEU A 43 -5.82 -3.77 3.04
CA LEU A 43 -5.02 -2.61 2.64
C LEU A 43 -5.89 -1.40 2.25
N ALA A 44 -7.02 -1.64 1.57
CA ALA A 44 -7.96 -0.58 1.21
C ALA A 44 -8.61 0.04 2.45
N VAL A 45 -9.03 -0.78 3.42
CA VAL A 45 -9.57 -0.31 4.72
C VAL A 45 -8.50 0.42 5.51
N ALA A 46 -7.28 -0.09 5.57
CA ALA A 46 -6.17 0.57 6.26
C ALA A 46 -5.83 1.92 5.66
N ARG A 47 -5.88 2.05 4.32
CA ARG A 47 -5.73 3.32 3.60
C ARG A 47 -6.85 4.31 3.94
N TRP A 48 -8.09 3.85 3.97
CA TRP A 48 -9.23 4.68 4.33
C TRP A 48 -9.19 5.12 5.80
N ALA A 49 -8.67 4.26 6.69
CA ALA A 49 -8.49 4.53 8.11
C ALA A 49 -7.18 5.27 8.45
N GLY A 50 -6.37 5.69 7.46
CA GLY A 50 -5.14 6.45 7.70
C GLY A 50 -4.00 5.68 8.39
N LEU A 51 -4.04 4.35 8.46
CA LEU A 51 -3.11 3.50 9.24
C LEU A 51 -1.70 3.33 8.59
N GLY A 52 -1.18 4.33 7.90
CA GLY A 52 0.13 4.31 7.23
C GLY A 52 1.10 5.37 7.76
N PRO A 53 2.40 5.28 7.44
CA PRO A 53 3.33 6.37 7.73
C PRO A 53 2.86 7.64 7.00
N THR A 54 2.40 8.61 7.77
CA THR A 54 1.91 9.90 7.29
C THR A 54 3.10 10.83 7.12
N PHE A 55 3.22 11.38 5.93
CA PHE A 55 4.16 12.45 5.61
C PHE A 55 3.35 13.68 5.20
N LEU A 56 3.81 14.86 5.59
CA LEU A 56 3.30 16.11 5.03
C LEU A 56 3.62 16.17 3.54
N ASP A 57 2.71 16.77 2.79
CA ASP A 57 2.98 17.16 1.41
C ASP A 57 3.83 18.44 1.46
N THR A 58 5.15 18.27 1.30
CA THR A 58 6.13 19.36 1.43
C THR A 58 5.77 20.56 0.56
N ALA A 59 5.35 20.34 -0.70
CA ALA A 59 5.03 21.43 -1.61
C ALA A 59 3.77 22.21 -1.18
N ARG A 60 2.82 21.52 -0.54
CA ARG A 60 1.65 22.17 0.07
C ARG A 60 2.04 23.01 1.28
N VAL A 61 2.92 22.50 2.13
CA VAL A 61 3.41 23.20 3.32
C VAL A 61 4.21 24.45 2.93
N GLU A 62 5.15 24.34 1.99
CA GLU A 62 5.95 25.47 1.49
C GLU A 62 5.05 26.58 0.94
N SER A 63 4.08 26.23 0.09
CA SER A 63 3.12 27.20 -0.47
C SER A 63 2.24 27.84 0.60
N ASP A 64 1.77 27.06 1.58
CA ASP A 64 0.92 27.55 2.66
C ASP A 64 1.68 28.49 3.61
N ILE A 65 2.91 28.14 3.99
CA ILE A 65 3.79 29.01 4.79
C ILE A 65 4.09 30.30 4.02
N ALA A 66 4.42 30.22 2.73
CA ALA A 66 4.70 31.40 1.92
C ALA A 66 3.50 32.36 1.85
N GLU A 67 2.29 31.84 1.59
CA GLU A 67 1.05 32.63 1.57
C GLU A 67 0.77 33.26 2.95
N GLN A 68 0.93 32.49 4.03
CA GLN A 68 0.71 33.00 5.39
C GLN A 68 1.74 34.06 5.80
N PHE A 69 3.00 33.89 5.39
CA PHE A 69 4.07 34.83 5.65
C PHE A 69 3.82 36.15 4.92
N GLU A 70 3.48 36.10 3.62
CA GLU A 70 3.12 37.30 2.85
C GLU A 70 1.91 38.02 3.46
N ALA A 71 0.87 37.28 3.86
CA ALA A 71 -0.30 37.87 4.52
C ALA A 71 0.03 38.53 5.87
N ARG A 72 1.08 38.06 6.57
CA ARG A 72 1.47 38.56 7.90
C ARG A 72 2.46 39.73 7.83
N TYR A 73 3.41 39.67 6.90
CA TYR A 73 4.54 40.59 6.81
C TYR A 73 4.52 41.49 5.57
N ASP A 74 3.57 41.28 4.65
CA ASP A 74 3.44 42.01 3.37
C ASP A 74 4.67 41.85 2.44
N VAL A 75 5.43 40.76 2.64
CA VAL A 75 6.65 40.43 1.91
C VAL A 75 6.59 38.97 1.46
N GLY A 76 6.89 38.71 0.19
CA GLY A 76 6.96 37.36 -0.35
C GLY A 76 8.19 36.60 0.16
N VAL A 77 8.07 35.28 0.29
CA VAL A 77 9.15 34.39 0.76
C VAL A 77 9.16 33.10 -0.07
N GLU A 78 10.35 32.64 -0.43
CA GLU A 78 10.59 31.30 -0.99
C GLU A 78 11.00 30.39 0.16
N VAL A 79 10.32 29.25 0.32
CA VAL A 79 10.52 28.32 1.44
C VAL A 79 10.94 26.96 0.88
N ASP A 80 12.04 26.39 1.36
CA ASP A 80 12.51 25.03 1.06
C ASP A 80 12.44 24.19 2.33
N CYS A 81 11.56 23.19 2.33
CA CYS A 81 11.36 22.29 3.43
C CYS A 81 11.94 20.89 3.12
N PRO A 82 12.27 20.08 4.15
CA PRO A 82 12.77 18.72 3.95
C PRO A 82 11.78 17.86 3.17
N ARG A 83 12.27 17.07 2.21
CA ARG A 83 11.44 16.17 1.38
C ARG A 83 10.68 15.08 2.13
N ARG A 84 11.00 14.82 3.40
CA ARG A 84 10.36 13.79 4.22
C ARG A 84 10.00 14.33 5.59
N MET A 85 8.93 15.10 5.63
CA MET A 85 8.38 15.61 6.88
C MET A 85 7.40 14.59 7.46
N GLY A 86 7.90 13.69 8.29
CA GLY A 86 7.04 12.69 8.95
C GLY A 86 6.09 13.35 9.94
N VAL A 87 4.81 12.97 9.93
CA VAL A 87 3.80 13.48 10.85
C VAL A 87 3.88 12.71 12.17
N ALA A 88 4.22 13.41 13.24
CA ALA A 88 4.21 12.90 14.61
C ALA A 88 4.02 14.10 15.55
N GLU A 89 3.17 13.97 16.54
CA GLU A 89 2.89 15.06 17.48
C GLU A 89 4.17 15.53 18.18
N GLY A 90 4.36 16.86 18.25
CA GLY A 90 5.54 17.51 18.82
C GLY A 90 6.80 17.39 17.97
N ARG A 91 6.72 16.82 16.76
CA ARG A 91 7.88 16.80 15.86
C ARG A 91 8.08 18.16 15.20
N GLU A 92 9.33 18.59 15.24
CA GLU A 92 9.82 19.80 14.58
C GLU A 92 10.50 19.47 13.25
N HIS A 93 10.35 20.36 12.27
CA HIS A 93 11.03 20.35 10.99
C HIS A 93 11.53 21.75 10.68
N GLU A 94 12.81 21.87 10.36
CA GLU A 94 13.42 23.14 9.94
C GLU A 94 13.27 23.29 8.43
N CYS A 95 12.78 24.44 7.99
CA CYS A 95 12.72 24.86 6.60
C CYS A 95 13.62 26.09 6.41
N GLU A 96 14.34 26.12 5.30
CA GLU A 96 15.11 27.28 4.87
C GLU A 96 14.17 28.25 4.15
N ALA A 97 14.31 29.54 4.39
CA ALA A 97 13.45 30.55 3.76
C ALA A 97 14.27 31.77 3.32
N VAL A 98 13.91 32.32 2.16
CA VAL A 98 14.56 33.51 1.58
C VAL A 98 13.46 34.51 1.19
N THR A 99 13.51 35.72 1.76
CA THR A 99 12.54 36.77 1.42
C THR A 99 12.80 37.34 0.03
N ALA A 100 11.79 38.03 -0.52
CA ALA A 100 11.93 38.78 -1.78
C ALA A 100 13.00 39.89 -1.74
N ASP A 101 13.46 40.26 -0.54
CA ASP A 101 14.54 41.23 -0.29
C ASP A 101 15.92 40.54 -0.11
N ASP A 102 16.05 39.25 -0.43
CA ASP A 102 17.26 38.43 -0.28
C ASP A 102 17.70 38.22 1.19
N GLU A 103 16.77 38.25 2.15
CA GLU A 103 17.06 37.91 3.56
C GLU A 103 16.84 36.42 3.82
N GLU A 104 17.86 35.73 4.35
CA GLU A 104 17.81 34.32 4.73
C GLU A 104 17.31 34.17 6.18
N LEU A 105 16.31 33.32 6.39
CA LEU A 105 15.74 32.98 7.69
C LEU A 105 15.45 31.48 7.80
N THR A 106 15.34 30.98 9.04
CA THR A 106 14.95 29.61 9.33
C THR A 106 13.53 29.59 9.88
N ILE A 107 12.67 28.76 9.28
CA ILE A 107 11.31 28.54 9.75
C ILE A 107 11.24 27.17 10.42
N VAL A 108 10.84 27.14 11.69
CA VAL A 108 10.61 25.89 12.42
C VAL A 108 9.13 25.57 12.40
N LEU A 109 8.80 24.41 11.83
CA LEU A 109 7.46 23.87 11.79
C LEU A 109 7.29 22.80 12.87
N THR A 110 6.29 22.96 13.72
CA THR A 110 5.97 22.03 14.82
C THR A 110 4.61 21.41 14.60
N ILE A 111 4.56 20.08 14.55
CA ILE A 111 3.31 19.33 14.39
C ILE A 111 2.58 19.29 15.74
N THR A 112 1.35 19.80 15.75
CA THR A 112 0.53 19.90 16.97
C THR A 112 -0.50 18.79 17.09
N ASP A 113 -0.89 18.16 15.98
CA ASP A 113 -1.83 17.04 15.95
C ASP A 113 -1.48 16.11 14.78
N GLU A 114 -1.23 14.83 15.07
CA GLU A 114 -0.86 13.84 14.05
C GLU A 114 -2.04 13.18 13.33
N ASP A 115 -3.23 13.20 13.94
CA ASP A 115 -4.45 12.60 13.39
C ASP A 115 -5.12 13.56 12.38
N GLU A 116 -5.19 14.84 12.73
CA GLU A 116 -5.72 15.92 11.87
C GLU A 116 -4.65 16.56 10.98
N VAL A 117 -3.37 16.21 11.18
CA VAL A 117 -2.22 16.70 10.42
C VAL A 117 -2.10 18.24 10.52
N VAL A 118 -2.16 18.74 11.76
CA VAL A 118 -2.12 20.18 12.08
C VAL A 118 -0.72 20.57 12.54
N TYR A 119 -0.26 21.75 12.13
CA TYR A 119 1.04 22.31 12.53
C TYR A 119 0.96 23.81 12.83
N THR A 120 1.97 24.29 13.55
CA THR A 120 2.30 25.71 13.72
C THR A 120 3.70 25.97 13.19
N TRP A 121 4.02 27.24 12.92
CA TRP A 121 5.36 27.63 12.49
C TRP A 121 5.83 28.91 13.18
N GLU A 122 7.13 29.01 13.39
CA GLU A 122 7.82 30.15 13.98
C GLU A 122 9.15 30.43 13.26
N ILE A 123 9.65 31.66 13.38
CA ILE A 123 10.92 32.10 12.80
C ILE A 123 11.96 32.10 13.92
N GLU A 124 13.12 31.50 13.67
CA GLU A 124 14.28 31.54 14.58
C GLU A 124 15.28 32.66 14.24
#